data_AF-S7VDE1-F1
#
_entry.id   AF-S7VDE1-F1
#
_cell.length_a   1.000
_cell.length_b   1.000
_cell.length_c   1.000
_cell.angle_alpha   90.00
_cell.angle_beta   90.00
_cell.angle_gamma   90.00
#
_symmetry.space_group_name_H-M   'P 1'
#
loop_
_entity.id
_entity.type
_entity.pdbx_description
1 polymer ?
#
loop_
_entity_poly.entity_id
_entity_poly.type
_entity_poly.pdbx_seq_one_letter_code
_entity_poly.pdbx_strand_id
1 'polypeptide(L)'
;MDYLPTIVKAGISYRPAKNLMVNIETEKELFSPPQFKAGIAYSFEEKFWARTGITSQPNNLYFGIGFRPRRFQVDYAMSRNYLLGFTHHFSLNYNLKAP
;
A
#
# COMPACT_ATOMS: atom_id res chain seq x y z
N MET A 1 15.96 19.31 -24.08
CA MET A 1 16.09 19.60 -22.64
C MET A 1 15.33 18.50 -21.93
N ASP A 2 16.03 17.41 -21.61
CA ASP A 2 15.42 16.23 -21.00
C ASP A 2 15.05 16.54 -19.55
N TYR A 3 13.76 16.78 -19.29
CA TYR A 3 13.26 16.95 -17.94
C TYR A 3 13.23 15.58 -17.26
N LEU A 4 14.18 15.33 -16.35
CA LEU A 4 14.08 14.19 -15.45
C LEU A 4 12.92 14.43 -14.48
N PRO A 5 11.96 13.50 -14.35
CA PRO A 5 10.88 13.62 -13.39
C PRO A 5 11.47 13.56 -11.98
N THR A 6 11.59 14.72 -11.33
CA THR A 6 12.02 14.82 -9.94
C THR A 6 10.81 14.66 -9.04
N ILE A 7 10.72 13.52 -8.36
CA ILE A 7 9.65 13.20 -7.42
C ILE A 7 10.24 13.19 -6.01
N VAL A 8 9.73 14.03 -5.13
CA VAL A 8 10.10 14.06 -3.71
C VAL A 8 8.99 13.41 -2.90
N LYS A 9 9.34 12.38 -2.12
CA LYS A 9 8.40 11.66 -1.24
C LYS A 9 8.82 11.83 0.20
N ALA A 10 7.87 12.19 1.05
CA ALA A 10 8.04 12.28 2.49
C ALA A 10 6.93 11.50 3.17
N GLY A 11 7.27 10.56 4.05
CA GLY A 11 6.28 9.71 4.71
C GLY A 11 6.59 9.49 6.18
N ILE A 12 5.54 9.28 6.96
CA ILE A 12 5.57 8.96 8.38
C ILE A 12 4.87 7.62 8.56
N SER A 13 5.58 6.69 9.16
CA SER A 13 5.06 5.38 9.56
C SER A 13 5.06 5.30 11.07
N TYR A 14 3.90 5.07 11.65
CA TYR A 14 3.72 4.91 13.09
C TYR A 14 3.15 3.52 13.40
N ARG A 15 3.69 2.86 14.41
CA ARG A 15 3.28 1.52 14.83
C ARG A 15 2.80 1.56 16.29
N PRO A 16 1.52 1.91 16.54
CA PRO A 16 0.99 1.96 17.90
C PRO A 16 1.04 0.61 18.61
N ALA A 17 0.87 -0.49 17.88
CA ALA A 17 0.88 -1.84 18.41
C ALA A 17 1.56 -2.80 17.43
N LYS A 18 2.01 -3.98 17.90
CA LYS A 18 2.69 -4.97 17.03
C LYS A 18 1.84 -5.40 15.84
N ASN A 19 0.52 -5.38 16.01
CA ASN A 19 -0.49 -5.75 15.02
C ASN A 19 -1.09 -4.56 14.26
N LEU A 20 -0.71 -3.31 14.55
CA LEU A 20 -1.30 -2.14 13.90
C LEU A 20 -0.23 -1.16 13.43
N MET A 21 -0.32 -0.77 12.16
CA MET A 21 0.55 0.21 11.53
C MET A 21 -0.28 1.26 10.81
N VAL A 22 0.07 2.51 11.00
CA VAL A 22 -0.53 3.66 10.32
C VAL A 22 0.58 4.34 9.52
N ASN A 23 0.29 4.63 8.25
CA ASN A 23 1.22 5.25 7.32
C ASN A 23 0.56 6.46 6.70
N ILE A 24 1.32 7.54 6.59
CA ILE A 24 0.94 8.75 5.89
C ILE A 24 2.11 9.11 4.98
N GLU A 25 1.85 9.37 3.71
CA GLU A 25 2.85 9.72 2.72
C GLU A 25 2.36 10.93 1.93
N THR A 26 3.24 11.92 1.76
CA THR A 26 3.05 13.06 0.89
C THR A 26 4.08 12.99 -0.22
N GLU A 27 3.62 12.99 -1.46
CA GLU A 27 4.43 12.96 -2.66
C GLU A 27 4.27 14.29 -3.39
N LYS A 28 5.37 15.00 -3.62
CA LYS A 28 5.41 16.22 -4.41
C LYS A 28 6.30 16.00 -5.62
N GLU A 29 5.68 15.95 -6.78
CA GLU A 29 6.35 15.99 -8.07
C GLU A 29 6.51 17.46 -8.51
N LEU A 30 7.62 17.79 -9.17
CA LEU A 30 7.95 19.19 -9.51
C LEU A 30 6.88 19.89 -10.36
N PHE A 31 6.13 19.13 -11.16
CA PHE A 31 5.15 19.63 -12.14
C PHE A 31 3.70 19.19 -11.87
N SER A 32 3.45 18.45 -10.77
CA SER A 32 2.14 17.88 -10.45
C SER A 32 1.67 18.35 -9.07
N PRO A 33 0.35 18.49 -8.83
CA PRO A 33 -0.16 18.80 -7.51
C PRO A 33 0.32 17.78 -6.47
N PRO A 34 0.59 18.22 -5.22
CA PRO A 34 1.04 17.34 -4.16
C PRO A 34 -0.01 16.25 -3.90
N GLN A 35 0.42 15.00 -3.93
CA GLN A 35 -0.40 13.84 -3.65
C GLN A 35 -0.27 13.46 -2.18
N PHE A 36 -1.40 13.28 -1.52
CA PHE A 36 -1.46 12.77 -0.15
C PHE A 36 -1.98 11.35 -0.15
N LYS A 37 -1.34 10.48 0.61
CA LYS A 37 -1.68 9.08 0.78
C LYS A 37 -1.73 8.76 2.27
N ALA A 38 -2.74 8.03 2.69
CA ALA A 38 -2.84 7.53 4.04
C ALA A 38 -3.26 6.06 4.00
N GLY A 39 -2.73 5.25 4.89
CA GLY A 39 -2.99 3.83 4.93
C GLY A 39 -2.86 3.26 6.33
N ILE A 40 -3.64 2.22 6.58
CA ILE A 40 -3.62 1.46 7.83
C ILE A 40 -3.41 0.00 7.45
N ALA A 41 -2.49 -0.66 8.14
CA ALA A 41 -2.27 -2.09 8.04
C ALA A 41 -2.45 -2.73 9.40
N TYR A 42 -3.30 -3.75 9.47
CA TYR A 42 -3.53 -4.55 10.65
C TYR A 42 -3.09 -5.99 10.39
N SER A 43 -2.31 -6.57 11.30
CA SER A 43 -1.77 -7.92 11.21
C SER A 43 -2.34 -8.82 12.31
N PHE A 44 -3.10 -9.83 11.93
CA PHE A 44 -3.61 -10.88 12.81
C PHE A 44 -2.57 -12.02 12.90
N GLU A 45 -1.98 -12.18 14.09
CA GLU A 45 -1.05 -13.27 14.42
C GLU A 45 0.10 -13.51 13.41
N GLU A 46 0.58 -12.46 12.74
CA GLU A 46 1.68 -12.47 11.74
C GLU A 46 1.48 -13.39 10.51
N LYS A 47 0.34 -14.09 10.44
CA LYS A 47 -0.07 -14.99 9.36
C LYS A 47 -1.11 -14.36 8.46
N PHE A 48 -1.90 -13.42 8.96
CA PHE A 48 -2.92 -12.74 8.17
C PHE A 48 -2.79 -11.24 8.35
N TRP A 49 -3.01 -10.47 7.30
CA TRP A 49 -3.03 -9.02 7.38
C TRP A 49 -4.12 -8.44 6.50
N ALA A 50 -4.72 -7.37 6.99
CA ALA A 50 -5.63 -6.52 6.24
C ALA A 50 -5.01 -5.13 6.13
N ARG A 51 -5.08 -4.54 4.95
CA ARG A 51 -4.57 -3.21 4.65
C ARG A 51 -5.63 -2.42 3.93
N THR A 52 -5.78 -1.18 4.34
CA THR A 52 -6.68 -0.21 3.72
C THR A 52 -5.93 1.08 3.52
N GLY A 53 -6.25 1.82 2.46
CA GLY A 53 -5.62 3.09 2.19
C GLY A 53 -6.43 3.96 1.27
N ILE A 54 -6.14 5.25 1.31
CA ILE A 54 -6.75 6.26 0.46
C ILE A 54 -5.64 7.14 -0.12
N THR A 55 -5.85 7.60 -1.34
CA THR A 55 -5.03 8.64 -1.97
C THR A 55 -5.93 9.80 -2.34
N SER A 56 -5.46 11.04 -2.19
CA SER A 56 -6.28 12.23 -2.43
C SER A 56 -6.35 12.62 -3.91
N GLN A 57 -5.23 12.48 -4.63
CA GLN A 57 -5.10 12.94 -6.01
C GLN A 57 -4.39 11.89 -6.87
N PRO A 58 -5.10 11.11 -7.71
CA PRO A 58 -6.57 11.00 -7.78
C PRO A 58 -7.17 10.30 -6.56
N ASN A 59 -8.44 10.59 -6.26
CA ASN A 59 -9.16 9.99 -5.14
C ASN A 59 -9.38 8.50 -5.40
N ASN A 60 -8.53 7.67 -4.80
CA ASN A 60 -8.61 6.22 -4.93
C ASN A 60 -8.68 5.59 -3.56
N LEU A 61 -9.42 4.48 -3.48
CA LEU A 61 -9.53 3.67 -2.28
C LEU A 61 -8.87 2.32 -2.54
N TYR A 62 -8.05 1.88 -1.59
CA TYR A 62 -7.29 0.65 -1.67
C TYR A 62 -7.72 -0.25 -0.52
N PHE A 63 -7.99 -1.50 -0.84
CA PHE A 63 -8.23 -2.55 0.13
C PHE A 63 -7.33 -3.73 -0.22
N GLY A 64 -6.77 -4.40 0.76
CA GLY A 64 -5.98 -5.59 0.53
C GLY A 64 -5.99 -6.50 1.73
N ILE A 65 -5.93 -7.79 1.44
CA ILE A 65 -5.78 -8.83 2.44
C ILE A 65 -4.63 -9.72 1.98
N GLY A 66 -3.90 -10.28 2.93
CA GLY A 66 -2.90 -11.28 2.61
C GLY A 66 -2.81 -12.30 3.72
N PHE A 67 -2.39 -13.49 3.33
CA PHE A 67 -2.21 -14.60 4.23
C PHE A 67 -0.88 -15.31 3.92
N ARG A 68 -0.17 -15.71 4.97
CA ARG A 68 1.12 -16.37 4.94
C ARG A 68 1.14 -17.48 5.99
N PRO A 69 0.81 -18.72 5.61
CA PRO A 69 0.78 -19.83 6.54
C PRO A 69 2.18 -20.33 6.90
N ARG A 70 3.12 -20.36 5.94
CA ARG A 70 4.51 -20.82 6.18
C ARG A 70 5.49 -20.27 5.13
N ARG A 71 5.67 -20.98 4.01
CA ARG A 71 6.57 -20.60 2.90
C ARG A 71 5.86 -19.85 1.77
N PHE A 72 4.54 -20.02 1.69
CA PHE A 72 3.71 -19.32 0.71
C PHE A 72 3.15 -18.05 1.33
N GLN A 73 3.06 -17.00 0.53
CA GLN A 73 2.37 -15.77 0.86
C GLN A 73 1.47 -15.42 -0.31
N VAL A 74 0.19 -15.26 -0.03
CA VAL A 74 -0.80 -14.86 -1.03
C VAL A 74 -1.34 -13.52 -0.61
N ASP A 75 -1.37 -12.59 -1.55
CA ASP A 75 -1.85 -11.25 -1.36
C ASP A 75 -2.89 -10.93 -2.42
N TYR A 76 -4.03 -10.45 -1.96
CA TYR A 76 -5.09 -9.93 -2.80
C TYR A 76 -5.28 -8.46 -2.47
N ALA A 77 -5.17 -7.60 -3.48
CA ALA A 77 -5.43 -6.17 -3.36
C ALA A 77 -6.47 -5.74 -4.39
N MET A 78 -7.31 -4.82 -3.99
CA MET A 78 -8.32 -4.19 -4.81
C MET A 78 -8.11 -2.69 -4.70
N SER A 79 -8.06 -2.01 -5.84
CA SER A 79 -8.07 -0.55 -5.90
C SER A 79 -9.33 -0.10 -6.62
N ARG A 80 -9.99 0.90 -6.07
CA ARG A 80 -11.11 1.59 -6.69
C ARG A 80 -10.60 2.94 -7.15
N ASN A 81 -10.46 3.09 -8.45
CA ASN A 81 -10.15 4.35 -9.09
C ASN A 81 -11.46 5.07 -9.45
N TYR A 82 -11.54 6.38 -9.17
CA TYR A 82 -12.74 7.17 -9.47
C TYR A 82 -13.11 7.17 -10.96
N LEU A 83 -12.12 7.10 -11.86
CA LEU A 83 -12.31 7.12 -13.32
C LEU A 83 -12.35 5.73 -13.95
N LEU A 84 -11.45 4.81 -13.53
CA LEU A 84 -11.30 3.49 -14.16
C LEU A 84 -12.15 2.38 -13.53
N GLY A 85 -12.74 2.59 -12.35
CA GLY A 85 -13.51 1.56 -11.64
C GLY A 85 -12.65 0.67 -10.74
N PHE A 86 -12.98 -0.62 -10.67
CA PHE A 86 -12.32 -1.57 -9.76
C PHE A 86 -11.20 -2.35 -10.47
N THR A 87 -10.00 -2.31 -9.89
CA THR A 87 -8.84 -3.09 -10.34
C THR A 87 -8.46 -4.08 -9.25
N HIS A 88 -8.33 -5.35 -9.64
CA HIS A 88 -7.97 -6.44 -8.76
C HIS A 88 -6.53 -6.88 -9.04
N HIS A 89 -5.77 -7.08 -7.98
CA HIS A 89 -4.37 -7.49 -7.99
C HIS A 89 -4.23 -8.75 -7.16
N PHE A 90 -3.68 -9.79 -7.77
CA PHE A 90 -3.35 -11.03 -7.10
C PHE A 90 -1.83 -11.23 -7.16
N SER A 91 -1.24 -11.55 -6.01
CA SER A 91 0.20 -11.79 -5.89
C SER A 91 0.44 -13.06 -5.09
N LEU A 92 1.32 -13.91 -5.59
CA LEU A 92 1.78 -15.11 -4.95
C LEU A 92 3.28 -15.02 -4.77
N ASN A 93 3.74 -15.18 -3.54
CA ASN A 93 5.14 -15.11 -3.15
C ASN A 93 5.54 -16.44 -2.52
N TYR A 94 6.69 -16.96 -2.93
CA TYR A 94 7.27 -18.18 -2.37
C TYR A 94 8.60 -17.87 -1.70
N ASN A 95 8.71 -18.14 -0.40
CA ASN A 95 9.89 -17.87 0.39
C ASN A 95 10.76 -19.14 0.50
N LEU A 96 11.88 -19.16 -0.23
CA LEU A 96 12.79 -20.31 -0.33
C LEU A 96 13.50 -20.64 1.00
N LYS A 97 13.59 -19.68 1.93
CA LYS A 97 14.42 -19.77 3.15
C LYS A 97 13.62 -19.98 4.43
N ALA A 98 12.29 -20.10 4.34
CA ALA A 98 11.44 -20.25 5.53
C ALA A 98 11.59 -21.67 6.14
N PRO A 99 11.80 -21.79 7.46
CA PRO A 99 11.99 -23.09 8.14
C PRO A 99 10.77 -24.02 8.00
#